data_AF-A0A429E9H8-F1
#
_entry.id   AF-A0A429E9H8-F1
#
_cell.length_a   1.000
_cell.length_b   1.000
_cell.length_c   1.000
_cell.angle_alpha   90.00
_cell.angle_beta   90.00
_cell.angle_gamma   90.00
#
_symmetry.space_group_name_H-M   'P 1'
#
loop_
_entity.id
_entity.type
_entity.pdbx_description
1 polymer ?
#
loop_
_entity_poly.entity_id
_entity_poly.type
_entity_poly.pdbx_seq_one_letter_code
_entity_poly.pdbx_strand_id
1 'polypeptide(L)'
;MVEKASAVAEESAPEQARCGFRKCREPLPPPGPRGGRPYEFCPDRTWPGGKSCKQLAAAEQALREALGDEGVPSAALADAGQAFDQAAAALTDPLRTLSNALDAVTAHLRDEIAAAVGQADAAQEAAAEADRQRDAALARAAEAEAAAEEAKEAARTAQQAELLAKATTDEAIEARAAAQLAQAKAETATAVITEHAQEAAEEAATQRNRADQLAATLSNLNEQLATRTAERDAARDALSASDEQRKTWERLVDTQKAELTAELDAARVQLRALDARHQEAIAERTALETASRARVADVQAELTAVRGQLTAAQEQVARTQESSEQAAGTLALIRQRALAATEEPSTPLRHDLLEILLGDGVAAPKKPE
;
A
#
# COMPACT_ATOMS: atom_id res chain seq x y z
N MET A 1 -94.93 28.28 -153.05
CA MET A 1 -95.25 29.68 -153.40
C MET A 1 -93.95 30.46 -153.43
N VAL A 2 -93.82 31.48 -154.29
CA VAL A 2 -92.58 32.27 -154.50
C VAL A 2 -91.46 31.36 -155.06
N GLU A 3 -91.22 31.22 -156.36
CA GLU A 3 -91.16 32.22 -157.45
C GLU A 3 -90.22 33.40 -157.17
N LYS A 4 -89.01 33.33 -157.72
CA LYS A 4 -88.58 34.31 -158.73
C LYS A 4 -87.40 33.82 -159.55
N ALA A 5 -87.50 33.97 -160.86
CA ALA A 5 -86.38 33.90 -161.78
C ALA A 5 -85.88 35.32 -162.10
N SER A 6 -84.60 35.43 -162.46
CA SER A 6 -84.02 36.50 -163.28
C SER A 6 -82.85 35.91 -164.05
N ALA A 7 -82.71 36.26 -165.33
CA ALA A 7 -81.66 35.75 -166.21
C ALA A 7 -80.83 36.89 -166.81
N VAL A 8 -79.54 36.65 -167.05
CA VAL A 8 -78.63 37.52 -167.80
C VAL A 8 -77.73 36.66 -168.70
N ALA A 9 -77.20 37.28 -169.75
CA ALA A 9 -76.68 36.74 -171.00
C ALA A 9 -75.48 35.76 -170.96
N GLU A 10 -75.26 35.22 -172.16
CA GLU A 10 -74.26 34.29 -172.66
C GLU A 10 -72.79 34.70 -172.46
N GLU A 11 -71.91 33.71 -172.26
CA GLU A 11 -70.60 33.66 -172.95
C GLU A 11 -70.16 32.19 -173.11
N SER A 12 -69.61 31.81 -174.28
CA SER A 12 -69.35 30.40 -174.63
C SER A 12 -67.97 29.91 -174.22
N ALA A 13 -67.86 29.30 -173.03
CA ALA A 13 -66.63 28.66 -172.53
C ALA A 13 -66.48 27.18 -172.99
N PRO A 14 -65.25 26.66 -173.15
CA PRO A 14 -65.01 25.28 -173.62
C PRO A 14 -65.38 24.22 -172.57
N GLU A 15 -65.91 23.09 -173.05
CA GLU A 15 -66.43 22.00 -172.20
C GLU A 15 -65.30 21.28 -171.43
N GLN A 16 -65.26 21.46 -170.11
CA GLN A 16 -64.14 21.01 -169.29
C GLN A 16 -64.24 19.52 -168.93
N ALA A 17 -63.27 18.72 -169.40
CA ALA A 17 -63.19 17.29 -169.17
C ALA A 17 -63.19 16.90 -167.68
N ARG A 18 -63.73 15.72 -167.35
CA ARG A 18 -63.87 15.20 -165.98
C ARG A 18 -63.14 13.89 -165.76
N CYS A 19 -62.71 13.66 -164.52
CA CYS A 19 -62.00 12.43 -164.10
C CYS A 19 -62.84 11.16 -164.32
N GLY A 20 -62.29 10.19 -165.06
CA GLY A 20 -62.95 8.94 -165.45
C GLY A 20 -63.28 7.97 -164.30
N PHE A 21 -62.68 8.13 -163.11
CA PHE A 21 -63.06 7.33 -161.95
C PHE A 21 -64.48 7.69 -161.48
N ARG A 22 -65.41 6.72 -161.51
CA ARG A 22 -66.87 6.95 -161.33
C ARG A 22 -67.25 7.65 -160.02
N LYS A 23 -66.50 7.42 -158.93
CA LYS A 23 -66.69 8.07 -157.61
C LYS A 23 -65.98 9.42 -157.45
N CYS A 24 -65.21 9.88 -158.44
CA CYS A 24 -64.50 11.15 -158.40
C CYS A 24 -65.22 12.24 -159.23
N ARG A 25 -65.29 12.08 -160.56
CA ARG A 25 -65.94 13.01 -161.52
C ARG A 25 -65.57 14.51 -161.43
N GLU A 26 -64.52 14.84 -160.70
CA GLU A 26 -63.93 16.19 -160.58
C GLU A 26 -63.56 16.73 -161.98
N PRO A 27 -63.76 18.04 -162.26
CA PRO A 27 -63.19 18.66 -163.46
C PRO A 27 -61.66 18.56 -163.44
N LEU A 28 -61.08 18.33 -164.61
CA LEU A 28 -59.65 18.17 -164.80
C LEU A 28 -59.00 19.52 -165.16
N PRO A 29 -57.74 19.75 -164.76
CA PRO A 29 -57.02 20.97 -165.15
C PRO A 29 -56.88 21.03 -166.68
N PRO A 30 -57.00 22.21 -167.31
CA PRO A 30 -56.88 22.37 -168.74
C PRO A 30 -55.47 21.96 -169.24
N PRO A 31 -55.34 21.44 -170.47
CA PRO A 31 -54.06 21.00 -171.00
C PRO A 31 -53.09 22.18 -171.10
N GLY A 32 -51.92 22.04 -170.47
CA GLY A 32 -50.94 23.12 -170.34
C GLY A 32 -50.35 23.61 -171.68
N PRO A 33 -49.79 24.84 -171.72
CA PRO A 33 -49.45 25.58 -172.95
C PRO A 33 -48.28 25.01 -173.80
N ARG A 34 -47.89 23.75 -173.57
CA ARG A 34 -46.93 22.99 -174.40
C ARG A 34 -47.57 21.76 -175.10
N GLY A 35 -48.90 21.74 -175.23
CA GLY A 35 -49.61 20.78 -176.09
C GLY A 35 -49.63 19.33 -175.57
N GLY A 36 -49.64 19.14 -174.24
CA GLY A 36 -49.71 17.81 -173.64
C GLY A 36 -51.05 17.11 -173.87
N ARG A 37 -51.02 15.77 -173.98
CA ARG A 37 -52.24 14.94 -174.06
C ARG A 37 -53.12 15.18 -172.82
N PRO A 38 -54.45 15.36 -172.97
CA PRO A 38 -55.34 15.57 -171.82
C PRO A 38 -55.23 14.44 -170.77
N TYR A 39 -55.37 14.81 -169.50
CA TYR A 39 -55.50 13.84 -168.41
C TYR A 39 -56.83 13.08 -168.53
N GLU A 40 -56.85 11.82 -168.12
CA GLU A 40 -58.07 10.99 -168.02
C GLU A 40 -58.56 10.85 -166.56
N PHE A 41 -57.67 11.11 -165.60
CA PHE A 41 -57.90 11.00 -164.15
C PHE A 41 -57.21 12.15 -163.40
N CYS A 42 -57.72 12.53 -162.23
CA CYS A 42 -57.05 13.51 -161.36
C CYS A 42 -55.63 13.02 -161.00
N PRO A 43 -54.56 13.81 -161.23
CA PRO A 43 -53.22 13.45 -160.80
C PRO A 43 -53.08 13.52 -159.27
N ASP A 44 -53.61 14.58 -158.64
CA ASP A 44 -53.28 14.93 -157.25
C ASP A 44 -54.20 14.30 -156.19
N ARG A 45 -55.25 13.57 -156.59
CA ARG A 45 -56.24 13.01 -155.67
C ARG A 45 -55.93 11.56 -155.29
N THR A 46 -55.49 11.39 -154.05
CA THR A 46 -55.33 10.11 -153.37
C THR A 46 -56.57 9.76 -152.52
N TRP A 47 -56.70 8.47 -152.21
CA TRP A 47 -57.76 7.88 -151.39
C TRP A 47 -57.14 7.13 -150.19
N PRO A 48 -57.93 6.74 -149.17
CA PRO A 48 -57.42 5.96 -148.04
C PRO A 48 -56.60 4.74 -148.48
N GLY A 49 -55.43 4.56 -147.87
CA GLY A 49 -54.43 3.59 -148.34
C GLY A 49 -53.54 4.08 -149.50
N GLY A 50 -53.53 5.39 -149.79
CA GLY A 50 -52.59 6.04 -150.73
C GLY A 50 -52.89 5.84 -152.22
N LYS A 51 -54.00 5.18 -152.57
CA LYS A 51 -54.31 4.82 -153.97
C LYS A 51 -54.81 6.03 -154.76
N SER A 52 -54.30 6.22 -155.98
CA SER A 52 -54.73 7.31 -156.88
C SER A 52 -56.05 6.99 -157.59
N CYS A 53 -56.72 8.02 -158.13
CA CYS A 53 -57.93 7.83 -158.96
C CYS A 53 -57.73 6.85 -160.13
N LYS A 54 -56.55 6.82 -160.77
CA LYS A 54 -56.23 5.86 -161.83
C LYS A 54 -56.12 4.43 -161.29
N GLN A 55 -55.47 4.24 -160.12
CA GLN A 55 -55.32 2.93 -159.49
C GLN A 55 -56.66 2.37 -158.99
N LEU A 56 -57.54 3.22 -158.43
CA LEU A 56 -58.88 2.79 -158.04
C LEU A 56 -59.79 2.52 -159.24
N ALA A 57 -59.71 3.31 -160.32
CA ALA A 57 -60.43 3.00 -161.55
C ALA A 57 -59.97 1.67 -162.17
N ALA A 58 -58.66 1.43 -162.23
CA ALA A 58 -58.11 0.15 -162.69
C ALA A 58 -58.50 -1.03 -161.77
N ALA A 59 -58.56 -0.82 -160.45
CA ALA A 59 -59.04 -1.83 -159.50
C ALA A 59 -60.56 -2.08 -159.62
N GLU A 60 -61.36 -1.05 -159.88
CA GLU A 60 -62.82 -1.17 -160.11
C GLU A 60 -63.12 -1.87 -161.46
N GLN A 61 -62.29 -1.61 -162.47
CA GLN A 61 -62.32 -2.29 -163.77
C GLN A 61 -61.92 -3.76 -163.62
N ALA A 62 -60.78 -4.04 -162.97
CA ALA A 62 -60.32 -5.39 -162.70
C ALA A 62 -61.28 -6.18 -161.78
N LEU A 63 -62.03 -5.53 -160.88
CA LEU A 63 -63.09 -6.18 -160.13
C LEU A 63 -64.26 -6.61 -161.03
N ARG A 64 -64.66 -5.79 -162.01
CA ARG A 64 -65.68 -6.20 -163.00
C ARG A 64 -65.19 -7.31 -163.92
N GLU A 65 -63.93 -7.26 -164.34
CA GLU A 65 -63.33 -8.30 -165.18
C GLU A 65 -63.14 -9.64 -164.42
N ALA A 66 -62.84 -9.58 -163.12
CA ALA A 66 -62.65 -10.78 -162.28
C ALA A 66 -63.94 -11.35 -161.68
N LEU A 67 -64.99 -10.53 -161.49
CA LEU A 67 -66.28 -10.96 -160.93
C LEU A 67 -67.39 -11.10 -161.98
N GLY A 68 -67.18 -10.60 -163.19
CA GLY A 68 -68.22 -10.45 -164.21
C GLY A 68 -69.09 -9.19 -164.00
N ASP A 69 -69.85 -8.82 -165.03
CA ASP A 69 -70.95 -7.84 -164.90
C ASP A 69 -72.23 -8.51 -164.33
N GLU A 70 -72.26 -9.85 -164.25
CA GLU A 70 -73.17 -10.61 -163.40
C GLU A 70 -72.54 -10.79 -162.01
N GLY A 71 -73.07 -10.11 -160.99
CA GLY A 71 -72.47 -10.08 -159.66
C GLY A 71 -72.49 -11.43 -158.92
N VAL A 72 -71.45 -11.66 -158.12
CA VAL A 72 -71.26 -12.87 -157.27
C VAL A 72 -72.54 -13.24 -156.51
N PRO A 73 -72.98 -14.51 -156.53
CA PRO A 73 -74.16 -14.95 -155.78
C PRO A 73 -74.02 -14.70 -154.28
N SER A 74 -74.81 -13.77 -153.74
CA SER A 74 -74.75 -13.36 -152.33
C SER A 74 -75.03 -14.50 -151.35
N ALA A 75 -75.77 -15.53 -151.77
CA ALA A 75 -76.09 -16.71 -150.97
C ALA A 75 -74.84 -17.44 -150.46
N ALA A 76 -73.85 -17.72 -151.32
CA ALA A 76 -72.68 -18.52 -150.92
C ALA A 76 -71.79 -17.84 -149.85
N LEU A 77 -71.75 -16.50 -149.85
CA LEU A 77 -71.08 -15.71 -148.81
C LEU A 77 -71.94 -15.57 -147.54
N ALA A 78 -73.27 -15.52 -147.68
CA ALA A 78 -74.19 -15.53 -146.55
C ALA A 78 -74.15 -16.87 -145.80
N ASP A 79 -74.20 -18.00 -146.51
CA ASP A 79 -74.13 -19.34 -145.93
C ASP A 79 -72.81 -19.57 -145.19
N ALA A 80 -71.68 -19.15 -145.77
CA ALA A 80 -70.36 -19.26 -145.14
C ALA A 80 -70.24 -18.36 -143.90
N GLY A 81 -70.80 -17.15 -143.94
CA GLY A 81 -70.91 -16.26 -142.77
C GLY A 81 -71.78 -16.87 -141.68
N GLN A 82 -72.97 -17.36 -142.03
CA GLN A 82 -73.92 -17.97 -141.11
C GLN A 82 -73.38 -19.25 -140.45
N ALA A 83 -72.58 -20.05 -141.17
CA ALA A 83 -71.87 -21.20 -140.60
C ALA A 83 -70.79 -20.77 -139.60
N PHE A 84 -70.05 -19.69 -139.88
CA PHE A 84 -69.09 -19.11 -138.95
C PHE A 84 -69.77 -18.50 -137.71
N ASP A 85 -70.88 -17.78 -137.89
CA ASP A 85 -71.66 -17.20 -136.79
C ASP A 85 -72.26 -18.29 -135.89
N GLN A 86 -72.73 -19.41 -136.46
CA GLN A 86 -73.19 -20.57 -135.68
C GLN A 86 -72.06 -21.24 -134.91
N ALA A 87 -70.88 -21.44 -135.53
CA ALA A 87 -69.72 -22.00 -134.85
C ALA A 87 -69.18 -21.06 -133.74
N ALA A 88 -69.15 -19.75 -134.00
CA ALA A 88 -68.77 -18.74 -133.03
C ALA A 88 -69.75 -18.68 -131.86
N ALA A 89 -71.07 -18.69 -132.11
CA ALA A 89 -72.10 -18.73 -131.07
C ALA A 89 -71.96 -20.00 -130.21
N ALA A 90 -71.80 -21.18 -130.83
CA ALA A 90 -71.61 -22.45 -130.15
C ALA A 90 -70.34 -22.50 -129.28
N LEU A 91 -69.30 -21.71 -129.60
CA LEU A 91 -68.08 -21.58 -128.79
C LEU A 91 -68.14 -20.45 -127.76
N THR A 92 -68.95 -19.41 -127.99
CA THR A 92 -69.01 -18.23 -127.11
C THR A 92 -69.54 -18.59 -125.72
N ASP A 93 -70.57 -19.44 -125.61
CA ASP A 93 -71.14 -19.84 -124.32
C ASP A 93 -70.19 -20.75 -123.50
N PRO A 94 -69.55 -21.79 -124.08
CA PRO A 94 -68.47 -22.52 -123.42
C PRO A 94 -67.28 -21.65 -122.99
N LEU A 95 -66.82 -20.72 -123.84
CA LEU A 95 -65.72 -19.82 -123.50
C LEU A 95 -66.08 -18.84 -122.38
N ARG A 96 -67.32 -18.30 -122.36
CA ARG A 96 -67.81 -17.46 -121.27
C ARG A 96 -67.92 -18.27 -119.96
N THR A 97 -68.37 -19.52 -120.05
CA THR A 97 -68.43 -20.44 -118.89
C THR A 97 -67.03 -20.74 -118.35
N LEU A 98 -66.04 -20.97 -119.23
CA LEU A 98 -64.65 -21.16 -118.85
C LEU A 98 -64.03 -19.90 -118.23
N SER A 99 -64.29 -18.70 -118.79
CA SER A 99 -63.86 -17.43 -118.17
C SER A 99 -64.42 -17.30 -116.77
N ASN A 100 -65.75 -17.40 -116.62
CA ASN A 100 -66.42 -17.30 -115.32
C ASN A 100 -65.88 -18.34 -114.30
N ALA A 101 -65.54 -19.55 -114.75
CA ALA A 101 -64.93 -20.57 -113.89
C ALA A 101 -63.49 -20.23 -113.50
N LEU A 102 -62.67 -19.71 -114.42
CA LEU A 102 -61.32 -19.23 -114.14
C LEU A 102 -61.33 -18.00 -113.21
N ASP A 103 -62.26 -17.06 -113.42
CA ASP A 103 -62.47 -15.90 -112.56
C ASP A 103 -62.90 -16.33 -111.15
N ALA A 104 -63.82 -17.30 -111.02
CA ALA A 104 -64.24 -17.86 -109.74
C ALA A 104 -63.10 -18.62 -109.02
N VAL A 105 -62.32 -19.43 -109.74
CA VAL A 105 -61.13 -20.11 -109.19
C VAL A 105 -60.07 -19.07 -108.78
N THR A 106 -59.87 -18.02 -109.56
CA THR A 106 -58.89 -16.96 -109.23
C THR A 106 -59.35 -16.10 -108.05
N ALA A 107 -60.65 -15.88 -107.88
CA ALA A 107 -61.21 -15.26 -106.68
C ALA A 107 -60.99 -16.16 -105.45
N HIS A 108 -61.42 -17.42 -105.52
CA HIS A 108 -61.24 -18.39 -104.43
C HIS A 108 -59.77 -18.57 -104.03
N LEU A 109 -58.83 -18.63 -104.99
CA LEU A 109 -57.39 -18.68 -104.71
C LEU A 109 -56.87 -17.40 -104.05
N ARG A 110 -57.39 -16.21 -104.39
CA ARG A 110 -57.04 -14.97 -103.69
C ARG A 110 -57.58 -14.97 -102.26
N ASP A 111 -58.80 -15.45 -102.05
CA ASP A 111 -59.43 -15.52 -100.74
C ASP A 111 -58.70 -16.53 -99.82
N GLU A 112 -58.34 -17.71 -100.33
CA GLU A 112 -57.51 -18.70 -99.64
C GLU A 112 -56.11 -18.17 -99.31
N ILE A 113 -55.44 -17.48 -100.25
CA ILE A 113 -54.13 -16.86 -99.99
C ILE A 113 -54.26 -15.75 -98.94
N ALA A 114 -55.29 -14.91 -98.99
CA ALA A 114 -55.53 -13.86 -98.00
C ALA A 114 -55.83 -14.45 -96.61
N ALA A 115 -56.61 -15.54 -96.54
CA ALA A 115 -56.88 -16.26 -95.30
C ALA A 115 -55.60 -16.93 -94.74
N ALA A 116 -54.78 -17.56 -95.58
CA ALA A 116 -53.52 -18.18 -95.18
C ALA A 116 -52.48 -17.16 -94.70
N VAL A 117 -52.37 -16.00 -95.36
CA VAL A 117 -51.52 -14.89 -94.91
C VAL A 117 -52.03 -14.34 -93.58
N GLY A 118 -53.33 -14.05 -93.44
CA GLY A 118 -53.90 -13.58 -92.17
C GLY A 118 -53.72 -14.56 -91.01
N GLN A 119 -53.77 -15.87 -91.27
CA GLN A 119 -53.44 -16.90 -90.27
C GLN A 119 -51.94 -16.93 -89.94
N ALA A 120 -51.05 -16.77 -90.93
CA ALA A 120 -49.61 -16.73 -90.71
C ALA A 120 -49.16 -15.47 -89.94
N ASP A 121 -49.76 -14.32 -90.22
CA ASP A 121 -49.50 -13.07 -89.51
C ASP A 121 -50.00 -13.15 -88.06
N ALA A 122 -51.24 -13.62 -87.84
CA ALA A 122 -51.78 -13.85 -86.49
C ALA A 122 -50.96 -14.88 -85.68
N ALA A 123 -50.43 -15.92 -86.34
CA ALA A 123 -49.54 -16.89 -85.70
C ALA A 123 -48.17 -16.27 -85.34
N GLN A 124 -47.62 -15.37 -86.16
CA GLN A 124 -46.39 -14.63 -85.85
C GLN A 124 -46.60 -13.63 -84.70
N GLU A 125 -47.72 -12.90 -84.67
CA GLU A 125 -48.06 -12.01 -83.55
C GLU A 125 -48.22 -12.78 -82.24
N ALA A 126 -48.92 -13.93 -82.27
CA ALA A 126 -49.09 -14.80 -81.11
C ALA A 126 -47.76 -15.43 -80.63
N ALA A 127 -46.88 -15.84 -81.54
CA ALA A 127 -45.55 -16.34 -81.20
C ALA A 127 -44.68 -15.24 -80.56
N ALA A 128 -44.66 -14.04 -81.16
CA ALA A 128 -43.91 -12.91 -80.63
C ALA A 128 -44.44 -12.42 -79.26
N GLU A 129 -45.75 -12.57 -79.00
CA GLU A 129 -46.33 -12.33 -77.68
C GLU A 129 -45.95 -13.42 -76.67
N ALA A 130 -45.95 -14.68 -77.06
CA ALA A 130 -45.48 -15.78 -76.21
C ALA A 130 -43.99 -15.65 -75.85
N ASP A 131 -43.14 -15.21 -76.79
CA ASP A 131 -41.73 -14.86 -76.55
C ASP A 131 -41.62 -13.72 -75.52
N ARG A 132 -42.35 -12.60 -75.72
CA ARG A 132 -42.39 -11.49 -74.76
C ARG A 132 -42.82 -11.94 -73.35
N GLN A 133 -43.83 -12.80 -73.26
CA GLN A 133 -44.32 -13.31 -71.97
C GLN A 133 -43.34 -14.27 -71.30
N ARG A 134 -42.65 -15.13 -72.07
CA ARG A 134 -41.55 -15.96 -71.55
C ARG A 134 -40.43 -15.08 -71.01
N ASP A 135 -39.96 -14.11 -71.78
CA ASP A 135 -38.80 -13.32 -71.42
C ASP A 135 -39.10 -12.40 -70.21
N ALA A 136 -40.33 -11.87 -70.12
CA ALA A 136 -40.83 -11.18 -68.94
C ALA A 136 -41.09 -12.10 -67.73
N ALA A 137 -41.23 -13.41 -67.91
CA ALA A 137 -41.27 -14.38 -66.81
C ALA A 137 -39.85 -14.75 -66.33
N LEU A 138 -38.90 -14.93 -67.27
CA LEU A 138 -37.50 -15.19 -66.96
C LEU A 138 -36.84 -14.00 -66.25
N ALA A 139 -37.11 -12.76 -66.66
CA ALA A 139 -36.64 -11.56 -65.98
C ALA A 139 -37.10 -11.51 -64.52
N ARG A 140 -38.40 -11.71 -64.27
CA ARG A 140 -38.96 -11.74 -62.91
C ARG A 140 -38.45 -12.91 -62.06
N ALA A 141 -38.12 -14.04 -62.68
CA ALA A 141 -37.48 -15.16 -61.98
C ALA A 141 -36.06 -14.78 -61.53
N ALA A 142 -35.25 -14.20 -62.42
CA ALA A 142 -33.90 -13.74 -62.09
C ALA A 142 -33.89 -12.62 -61.03
N GLU A 143 -34.84 -11.67 -61.09
CA GLU A 143 -35.05 -10.65 -60.06
C GLU A 143 -35.40 -11.27 -58.69
N ALA A 144 -36.29 -12.28 -58.67
CA ALA A 144 -36.66 -12.98 -57.45
C ALA A 144 -35.53 -13.84 -56.87
N GLU A 145 -34.72 -14.48 -57.71
CA GLU A 145 -33.52 -15.22 -57.29
C GLU A 145 -32.45 -14.29 -56.71
N ALA A 146 -32.19 -13.15 -57.36
CA ALA A 146 -31.26 -12.13 -56.86
C ALA A 146 -31.69 -11.57 -55.50
N ALA A 147 -32.97 -11.18 -55.36
CA ALA A 147 -33.53 -10.72 -54.09
C ALA A 147 -33.50 -11.81 -52.99
N ALA A 148 -33.65 -13.08 -53.37
CA ALA A 148 -33.57 -14.21 -52.43
C ALA A 148 -32.14 -14.50 -51.96
N GLU A 149 -31.10 -14.26 -52.77
CA GLU A 149 -29.70 -14.32 -52.31
C GLU A 149 -29.32 -13.09 -51.49
N GLU A 150 -29.71 -11.86 -51.89
CA GLU A 150 -29.51 -10.65 -51.08
C GLU A 150 -30.12 -10.80 -49.68
N ALA A 151 -31.35 -11.34 -49.58
CA ALA A 151 -31.99 -11.64 -48.30
C ALA A 151 -31.24 -12.70 -47.46
N LYS A 152 -30.60 -13.69 -48.09
CA LYS A 152 -29.75 -14.68 -47.40
C LYS A 152 -28.45 -14.05 -46.89
N GLU A 153 -27.83 -13.15 -47.64
CA GLU A 153 -26.63 -12.44 -47.22
C GLU A 153 -26.92 -11.42 -46.11
N ALA A 154 -28.04 -10.70 -46.19
CA ALA A 154 -28.56 -9.86 -45.11
C ALA A 154 -28.84 -10.68 -43.83
N ALA A 155 -29.43 -11.87 -43.95
CA ALA A 155 -29.65 -12.76 -42.81
C ALA A 155 -28.34 -13.29 -42.19
N ARG A 156 -27.36 -13.69 -43.03
CA ARG A 156 -26.03 -14.14 -42.56
C ARG A 156 -25.27 -13.03 -41.83
N THR A 157 -25.26 -11.81 -42.39
CA THR A 157 -24.57 -10.66 -41.78
C THR A 157 -25.25 -10.21 -40.49
N ALA A 158 -26.58 -10.21 -40.42
CA ALA A 158 -27.32 -9.98 -39.18
C ALA A 158 -27.00 -11.04 -38.11
N GLN A 159 -26.95 -12.33 -38.47
CA GLN A 159 -26.59 -13.40 -37.55
C GLN A 159 -25.14 -13.29 -37.04
N GLN A 160 -24.20 -12.91 -37.91
CA GLN A 160 -22.81 -12.64 -37.51
C GLN A 160 -22.71 -11.44 -36.56
N ALA A 161 -23.45 -10.36 -36.82
CA ALA A 161 -23.52 -9.21 -35.93
C ALA A 161 -24.12 -9.56 -34.56
N GLU A 162 -25.17 -10.41 -34.51
CA GLU A 162 -25.74 -10.90 -33.25
C GLU A 162 -24.76 -11.76 -32.45
N LEU A 163 -24.00 -12.65 -33.11
CA LEU A 163 -22.98 -13.48 -32.47
C LEU A 163 -21.83 -12.64 -31.91
N LEU A 164 -21.36 -11.62 -32.64
CA LEU A 164 -20.35 -10.67 -32.18
C LEU A 164 -20.86 -9.80 -31.02
N ALA A 165 -22.11 -9.35 -31.06
CA ALA A 165 -22.75 -8.60 -29.98
C ALA A 165 -22.90 -9.44 -28.70
N LYS A 166 -23.19 -10.75 -28.82
CA LYS A 166 -23.19 -11.67 -27.68
C LYS A 166 -21.79 -11.87 -27.11
N ALA A 167 -20.82 -12.26 -27.95
CA ALA A 167 -19.44 -12.48 -27.52
C ALA A 167 -18.84 -11.27 -26.78
N THR A 168 -19.00 -10.05 -27.33
CA THR A 168 -18.54 -8.81 -26.68
C THR A 168 -19.31 -8.44 -25.42
N THR A 169 -20.57 -8.86 -25.28
CA THR A 169 -21.34 -8.73 -24.03
C THR A 169 -20.85 -9.70 -22.97
N ASP A 170 -20.61 -10.95 -23.35
CA ASP A 170 -20.11 -12.01 -22.45
C ASP A 170 -18.69 -11.68 -21.97
N GLU A 171 -17.79 -11.25 -22.86
CA GLU A 171 -16.45 -10.73 -22.52
C GLU A 171 -16.52 -9.54 -21.54
N ALA A 172 -17.48 -8.62 -21.73
CA ALA A 172 -17.67 -7.49 -20.83
C ALA A 172 -18.21 -7.91 -19.44
N ILE A 173 -19.02 -8.98 -19.38
CA ILE A 173 -19.50 -9.57 -18.12
C ILE A 173 -18.35 -10.27 -17.39
N GLU A 174 -17.54 -11.08 -18.08
CA GLU A 174 -16.37 -11.74 -17.50
C GLU A 174 -15.32 -10.73 -17.02
N ALA A 175 -15.00 -9.72 -17.82
CA ALA A 175 -14.07 -8.65 -17.43
C ALA A 175 -14.56 -7.89 -16.18
N ARG A 176 -15.87 -7.62 -16.08
CA ARG A 176 -16.48 -7.00 -14.89
C ARG A 176 -16.40 -7.91 -13.67
N ALA A 177 -16.68 -9.20 -13.81
CA ALA A 177 -16.60 -10.17 -12.72
C ALA A 177 -15.14 -10.34 -12.22
N ALA A 178 -14.17 -10.37 -13.14
CA ALA A 178 -12.74 -10.41 -12.83
C ALA A 178 -12.29 -9.13 -12.09
N ALA A 179 -12.75 -7.95 -12.53
CA ALA A 179 -12.47 -6.68 -11.85
C ALA A 179 -13.06 -6.63 -10.43
N GLN A 180 -14.30 -7.10 -10.25
CA GLN A 180 -14.94 -7.19 -8.92
C GLN A 180 -14.20 -8.17 -7.99
N LEU A 181 -13.75 -9.32 -8.50
CA LEU A 181 -12.93 -10.27 -7.74
C LEU A 181 -11.55 -9.70 -7.38
N ALA A 182 -10.94 -8.90 -8.26
CA ALA A 182 -9.69 -8.20 -7.98
C ALA A 182 -9.87 -7.11 -6.91
N GLN A 183 -10.95 -6.33 -6.97
CA GLN A 183 -11.30 -5.34 -5.96
C GLN A 183 -11.51 -6.00 -4.58
N ALA A 184 -12.33 -7.06 -4.49
CA ALA A 184 -12.58 -7.76 -3.23
C ALA A 184 -11.29 -8.35 -2.62
N LYS A 185 -10.34 -8.81 -3.45
CA LYS A 185 -9.01 -9.25 -3.01
C LYS A 185 -8.13 -8.10 -2.51
N ALA A 186 -8.20 -6.92 -3.12
CA ALA A 186 -7.48 -5.74 -2.66
C ALA A 186 -8.06 -5.20 -1.34
N GLU A 187 -9.38 -5.21 -1.17
CA GLU A 187 -10.08 -4.80 0.05
C GLU A 187 -9.76 -5.74 1.22
N THR A 188 -9.81 -7.06 1.01
CA THR A 188 -9.42 -8.06 2.04
C THR A 188 -7.93 -8.02 2.38
N ALA A 189 -7.05 -7.86 1.39
CA ALA A 189 -5.62 -7.66 1.65
C ALA A 189 -5.35 -6.38 2.47
N THR A 190 -6.08 -5.29 2.18
CA THR A 190 -5.99 -4.03 2.94
C THR A 190 -6.46 -4.24 4.38
N ALA A 191 -7.57 -4.96 4.60
CA ALA A 191 -8.08 -5.27 5.93
C ALA A 191 -7.05 -6.04 6.78
N VAL A 192 -6.46 -7.12 6.23
CA VAL A 192 -5.42 -7.91 6.91
C VAL A 192 -4.16 -7.09 7.21
N ILE A 193 -3.76 -6.19 6.30
CA ILE A 193 -2.65 -5.26 6.56
C ILE A 193 -2.99 -4.29 7.71
N THR A 194 -4.22 -3.79 7.80
CA THR A 194 -4.63 -2.92 8.92
C THR A 194 -4.78 -3.67 10.25
N GLU A 195 -5.20 -4.94 10.22
CA GLU A 195 -5.29 -5.82 11.38
C GLU A 195 -3.89 -6.10 11.96
N HIS A 196 -2.95 -6.61 11.15
CA HIS A 196 -1.56 -6.81 11.57
C HIS A 196 -0.85 -5.53 12.00
N ALA A 197 -1.21 -4.36 11.43
CA ALA A 197 -0.68 -3.08 11.87
C ALA A 197 -1.22 -2.65 13.25
N GLN A 198 -2.44 -3.05 13.61
CA GLN A 198 -3.01 -2.84 14.95
C GLN A 198 -2.39 -3.82 15.96
N GLU A 199 -2.31 -5.11 15.64
CA GLU A 199 -1.64 -6.13 16.46
C GLU A 199 -0.19 -5.71 16.80
N ALA A 200 0.61 -5.33 15.80
CA ALA A 200 1.98 -4.90 16.00
C ALA A 200 2.10 -3.59 16.83
N ALA A 201 1.11 -2.70 16.75
CA ALA A 201 1.06 -1.49 17.57
C ALA A 201 0.70 -1.80 19.04
N GLU A 202 -0.23 -2.73 19.28
CA GLU A 202 -0.56 -3.21 20.62
C GLU A 202 0.61 -3.99 21.24
N GLU A 203 1.25 -4.90 20.49
CA GLU A 203 2.48 -5.57 20.94
C GLU A 203 3.56 -4.54 21.32
N ALA A 204 3.85 -3.57 20.45
CA ALA A 204 4.83 -2.52 20.73
C ALA A 204 4.46 -1.69 21.98
N ALA A 205 3.16 -1.43 22.23
CA ALA A 205 2.70 -0.77 23.44
C ALA A 205 2.91 -1.64 24.69
N THR A 206 2.61 -2.94 24.64
CA THR A 206 2.86 -3.85 25.79
C THR A 206 4.36 -3.99 26.10
N GLN A 207 5.23 -4.01 25.08
CA GLN A 207 6.68 -4.10 25.29
C GLN A 207 7.25 -2.79 25.86
N ARG A 208 6.74 -1.62 25.46
CA ARG A 208 7.07 -0.33 26.10
C ARG A 208 6.65 -0.32 27.57
N ASN A 209 5.40 -0.66 27.87
CA ASN A 209 4.89 -0.72 29.24
C ASN A 209 5.73 -1.67 30.13
N ARG A 210 6.20 -2.81 29.60
CA ARG A 210 7.14 -3.72 30.30
C ARG A 210 8.51 -3.08 30.51
N ALA A 211 9.07 -2.39 29.52
CA ALA A 211 10.34 -1.68 29.64
C ALA A 211 10.28 -0.57 30.70
N ASP A 212 9.19 0.20 30.73
CA ASP A 212 8.96 1.27 31.71
C ASP A 212 8.79 0.70 33.14
N GLN A 213 8.07 -0.43 33.30
CA GLN A 213 7.98 -1.16 34.57
C GLN A 213 9.33 -1.68 35.06
N LEU A 214 10.17 -2.21 34.16
CA LEU A 214 11.52 -2.66 34.47
C LEU A 214 12.43 -1.47 34.84
N ALA A 215 12.34 -0.35 34.13
CA ALA A 215 13.10 0.86 34.43
C ALA A 215 12.73 1.44 35.81
N ALA A 216 11.44 1.52 36.14
CA ALA A 216 10.97 1.92 37.47
C ALA A 216 11.45 0.95 38.57
N THR A 217 11.44 -0.36 38.30
CA THR A 217 11.95 -1.39 39.22
C THR A 217 13.46 -1.24 39.47
N LEU A 218 14.24 -1.00 38.41
CA LEU A 218 15.69 -0.75 38.52
C LEU A 218 15.99 0.55 39.28
N SER A 219 15.20 1.61 39.07
CA SER A 219 15.33 2.87 39.83
C SER A 219 15.12 2.65 41.33
N ASN A 220 14.05 1.94 41.70
CA ASN A 220 13.74 1.58 43.09
C ASN A 220 14.84 0.69 43.72
N LEU A 221 15.33 -0.31 42.99
CA LEU A 221 16.45 -1.15 43.46
C LEU A 221 17.75 -0.35 43.64
N ASN A 222 18.04 0.61 42.78
CA ASN A 222 19.20 1.50 42.94
C ASN A 222 19.06 2.43 44.15
N GLU A 223 17.86 2.96 44.42
CA GLU A 223 17.56 3.77 45.61
C GLU A 223 17.69 2.94 46.91
N GLN A 224 17.19 1.70 46.90
CA GLN A 224 17.39 0.75 48.00
C GLN A 224 18.88 0.42 48.20
N LEU A 225 19.64 0.18 47.13
CA LEU A 225 21.08 -0.10 47.22
C LEU A 225 21.88 1.11 47.73
N ALA A 226 21.52 2.33 47.31
CA ALA A 226 22.11 3.56 47.84
C ALA A 226 21.81 3.70 49.36
N THR A 227 20.56 3.46 49.76
CA THR A 227 20.13 3.48 51.17
C THR A 227 20.88 2.45 52.00
N ARG A 228 20.93 1.18 51.56
CA ARG A 228 21.69 0.10 52.24
C ARG A 228 23.20 0.36 52.27
N THR A 229 23.74 1.06 51.28
CA THR A 229 25.15 1.48 51.27
C THR A 229 25.41 2.55 52.34
N ALA A 230 24.54 3.56 52.43
CA ALA A 230 24.62 4.60 53.45
C ALA A 230 24.43 4.03 54.87
N GLU A 231 23.45 3.14 55.08
CA GLU A 231 23.27 2.41 56.37
C GLU A 231 24.53 1.64 56.77
N ARG A 232 25.11 0.86 55.84
CA ARG A 232 26.31 0.04 56.06
C ARG A 232 27.51 0.90 56.42
N ASP A 233 27.70 2.02 55.75
CA ASP A 233 28.86 2.88 55.98
C ASP A 233 28.70 3.73 57.24
N ALA A 234 27.49 4.23 57.53
CA ALA A 234 27.18 4.83 58.84
C ALA A 234 27.37 3.83 60.01
N ALA A 235 27.05 2.55 59.81
CA ALA A 235 27.29 1.50 60.82
C ALA A 235 28.79 1.19 61.01
N ARG A 236 29.62 1.32 59.97
CA ARG A 236 31.09 1.22 60.06
C ARG A 236 31.68 2.42 60.79
N ASP A 237 31.23 3.63 60.47
CA ASP A 237 31.66 4.86 61.14
C ASP A 237 31.31 4.79 62.63
N ALA A 238 30.08 4.40 62.98
CA ALA A 238 29.64 4.20 64.36
C ALA A 238 30.45 3.12 65.10
N LEU A 239 30.81 2.01 64.44
CA LEU A 239 31.68 0.98 65.02
C LEU A 239 33.09 1.54 65.29
N SER A 240 33.67 2.28 64.33
CA SER A 240 35.00 2.88 64.51
C SER A 240 35.03 3.94 65.62
N ALA A 241 33.96 4.72 65.76
CA ALA A 241 33.79 5.68 66.85
C ALA A 241 33.65 4.97 68.21
N SER A 242 32.94 3.84 68.25
CA SER A 242 32.84 2.99 69.45
C SER A 242 34.21 2.40 69.83
N ASP A 243 35.01 1.95 68.86
CA ASP A 243 36.36 1.44 69.11
C ASP A 243 37.34 2.53 69.60
N GLU A 244 37.27 3.76 69.09
CA GLU A 244 38.09 4.87 69.63
C GLU A 244 37.60 5.36 70.99
N GLN A 245 36.29 5.37 71.25
CA GLN A 245 35.76 5.60 72.60
C GLN A 245 36.26 4.51 73.56
N ARG A 246 36.19 3.24 73.17
CA ARG A 246 36.70 2.11 73.94
C ARG A 246 38.20 2.26 74.24
N LYS A 247 39.03 2.53 73.24
CA LYS A 247 40.49 2.78 73.43
C LYS A 247 40.73 3.97 74.38
N THR A 248 39.88 4.98 74.34
CA THR A 248 39.98 6.15 75.23
C THR A 248 39.62 5.80 76.68
N TRP A 249 38.57 4.99 76.89
CA TRP A 249 38.24 4.46 78.21
C TRP A 249 39.30 3.48 78.73
N GLU A 250 39.85 2.59 77.89
CA GLU A 250 40.95 1.69 78.25
C GLU A 250 42.19 2.48 78.70
N ARG A 251 42.62 3.51 77.94
CA ARG A 251 43.70 4.43 78.33
C ARG A 251 43.41 5.15 79.65
N LEU A 252 42.18 5.61 79.88
CA LEU A 252 41.82 6.30 81.12
C LEU A 252 41.85 5.35 82.32
N VAL A 253 41.34 4.13 82.18
CA VAL A 253 41.35 3.10 83.22
C VAL A 253 42.79 2.65 83.54
N ASP A 254 43.64 2.43 82.54
CA ASP A 254 45.05 2.10 82.79
C ASP A 254 45.82 3.28 83.41
N THR A 255 45.45 4.53 83.08
CA THR A 255 46.01 5.74 83.72
C THR A 255 45.62 5.83 85.19
N GLN A 256 44.32 5.75 85.51
CA GLN A 256 43.82 5.74 86.90
C GLN A 256 44.37 4.56 87.71
N LYS A 257 44.55 3.40 87.08
CA LYS A 257 45.19 2.23 87.69
C LYS A 257 46.67 2.46 87.98
N ALA A 258 47.41 3.15 87.09
CA ALA A 258 48.79 3.54 87.34
C ALA A 258 48.90 4.58 88.46
N GLU A 259 48.02 5.59 88.46
CA GLU A 259 47.90 6.61 89.52
C GLU A 259 47.61 5.96 90.88
N LEU A 260 46.55 5.16 91.00
CA LEU A 260 46.19 4.44 92.23
C LEU A 260 47.29 3.46 92.68
N THR A 261 48.04 2.86 91.76
CA THR A 261 49.19 2.01 92.12
C THR A 261 50.32 2.85 92.69
N ALA A 262 50.62 4.01 92.09
CA ALA A 262 51.65 4.94 92.58
C ALA A 262 51.26 5.57 93.94
N GLU A 263 50.00 5.94 94.13
CA GLU A 263 49.47 6.40 95.43
C GLU A 263 49.59 5.30 96.50
N LEU A 264 49.23 4.07 96.17
CA LEU A 264 49.27 2.94 97.09
C LEU A 264 50.71 2.53 97.47
N ASP A 265 51.66 2.60 96.55
CA ASP A 265 53.08 2.40 96.85
C ASP A 265 53.71 3.61 97.57
N ALA A 266 53.29 4.85 97.29
CA ALA A 266 53.67 6.02 98.08
C ALA A 266 53.15 5.92 99.52
N ALA A 267 51.90 5.49 99.71
CA ALA A 267 51.32 5.24 101.03
C ALA A 267 52.05 4.11 101.77
N ARG A 268 52.45 3.02 101.09
CA ARG A 268 53.31 1.97 101.67
C ARG A 268 54.68 2.50 102.10
N VAL A 269 55.29 3.40 101.33
CA VAL A 269 56.57 4.05 101.69
C VAL A 269 56.39 4.99 102.88
N GLN A 270 55.32 5.79 102.92
CA GLN A 270 54.99 6.64 104.06
C GLN A 270 54.73 5.82 105.33
N LEU A 271 53.97 4.72 105.24
CA LEU A 271 53.70 3.83 106.37
C LEU A 271 55.00 3.24 106.93
N ARG A 272 55.86 2.69 106.07
CA ARG A 272 57.19 2.18 106.48
C ARG A 272 58.07 3.26 107.13
N ALA A 273 57.99 4.51 106.66
CA ALA A 273 58.73 5.62 107.24
C ALA A 273 58.16 6.08 108.59
N LEU A 274 56.84 5.96 108.80
CA LEU A 274 56.19 6.20 110.09
C LEU A 274 56.48 5.05 111.07
N ASP A 275 56.44 3.80 110.62
CA ASP A 275 56.84 2.62 111.41
C ASP A 275 58.30 2.75 111.86
N ALA A 276 59.21 3.12 110.95
CA ALA A 276 60.63 3.35 111.29
C ALA A 276 60.78 4.44 112.36
N ARG A 277 60.14 5.60 112.20
CA ARG A 277 60.14 6.69 113.21
C ARG A 277 59.50 6.26 114.53
N HIS A 278 58.50 5.38 114.50
CA HIS A 278 57.87 4.86 115.70
C HIS A 278 58.80 3.89 116.45
N GLN A 279 59.51 3.02 115.72
CA GLN A 279 60.56 2.16 116.30
C GLN A 279 61.73 2.99 116.85
N GLU A 280 62.17 4.03 116.14
CA GLU A 280 63.18 5.00 116.63
C GLU A 280 62.71 5.67 117.92
N ALA A 281 61.47 6.17 117.98
CA ALA A 281 60.91 6.79 119.19
C ALA A 281 60.73 5.80 120.35
N ILE A 282 60.45 4.52 120.07
CA ILE A 282 60.44 3.44 121.09
C ILE A 282 61.86 3.14 121.58
N ALA A 283 62.85 3.11 120.69
CA ALA A 283 64.26 2.90 121.03
C ALA A 283 64.81 4.07 121.87
N GLU A 284 64.52 5.32 121.49
CA GLU A 284 64.88 6.52 122.25
C GLU A 284 64.18 6.52 123.62
N ARG A 285 62.87 6.24 123.67
CA ARG A 285 62.13 6.16 124.92
C ARG A 285 62.67 5.06 125.84
N THR A 286 63.00 3.88 125.32
CA THR A 286 63.58 2.78 126.13
C THR A 286 65.02 3.07 126.56
N ALA A 287 65.79 3.82 125.77
CA ALA A 287 67.09 4.37 126.19
C ALA A 287 66.93 5.41 127.31
N LEU A 288 65.94 6.30 127.25
CA LEU A 288 65.61 7.25 128.31
C LEU A 288 65.08 6.58 129.58
N GLU A 289 64.23 5.56 129.45
CA GLU A 289 63.72 4.78 130.59
C GLU A 289 64.83 3.92 131.24
N THR A 290 65.78 3.39 130.48
CA THR A 290 66.96 2.69 131.06
C THR A 290 67.95 3.66 131.68
N ALA A 291 68.24 4.80 131.04
CA ALA A 291 69.13 5.82 131.60
C ALA A 291 68.56 6.49 132.86
N SER A 292 67.23 6.66 132.95
CA SER A 292 66.59 7.16 134.18
C SER A 292 66.53 6.10 135.29
N ARG A 293 66.29 4.82 134.96
CA ARG A 293 66.43 3.71 135.94
C ARG A 293 67.87 3.60 136.47
N ALA A 294 68.88 3.78 135.63
CA ALA A 294 70.28 3.81 136.06
C ALA A 294 70.50 4.95 137.07
N ARG A 295 70.13 6.19 136.74
CA ARG A 295 70.24 7.33 137.68
C ARG A 295 69.47 7.12 138.99
N VAL A 296 68.31 6.45 138.96
CA VAL A 296 67.57 6.10 140.18
C VAL A 296 68.31 5.05 141.01
N ALA A 297 68.97 4.07 140.38
CA ALA A 297 69.83 3.11 141.08
C ALA A 297 71.09 3.79 141.66
N ASP A 298 71.72 4.70 140.94
CA ASP A 298 72.87 5.50 141.39
C ASP A 298 72.48 6.34 142.62
N VAL A 299 71.37 7.09 142.55
CA VAL A 299 70.84 7.89 143.67
C VAL A 299 70.40 7.00 144.84
N GLN A 300 69.91 5.78 144.60
CA GLN A 300 69.64 4.82 145.68
C GLN A 300 70.91 4.29 146.34
N ALA A 301 72.00 4.08 145.58
CA ALA A 301 73.30 3.72 146.12
C ALA A 301 73.90 4.86 146.94
N GLU A 302 73.87 6.12 146.44
CA GLU A 302 74.28 7.31 147.18
C GLU A 302 73.48 7.49 148.48
N LEU A 303 72.15 7.38 148.43
CA LEU A 303 71.27 7.54 149.59
C LEU A 303 71.47 6.41 150.61
N THR A 304 71.84 5.21 150.16
CA THR A 304 72.24 4.09 151.04
C THR A 304 73.60 4.34 151.68
N ALA A 305 74.59 4.87 150.94
CA ALA A 305 75.88 5.26 151.48
C ALA A 305 75.77 6.40 152.51
N VAL A 306 74.97 7.43 152.22
CA VAL A 306 74.67 8.55 153.14
C VAL A 306 73.92 8.05 154.38
N ARG A 307 73.03 7.06 154.26
CA ARG A 307 72.42 6.39 155.44
C ARG A 307 73.44 5.64 156.28
N GLY A 308 74.39 4.93 155.66
CA GLY A 308 75.51 4.28 156.37
C GLY A 308 76.41 5.27 157.11
N GLN A 309 76.70 6.41 156.48
CA GLN A 309 77.41 7.54 157.12
C GLN A 309 76.61 8.13 158.29
N LEU A 310 75.28 8.25 158.15
CA LEU A 310 74.41 8.75 159.21
C LEU A 310 74.35 7.81 160.42
N THR A 311 74.23 6.49 160.22
CA THR A 311 74.28 5.54 161.34
C THR A 311 75.66 5.50 162.01
N ALA A 312 76.75 5.58 161.24
CA ALA A 312 78.10 5.69 161.80
C ALA A 312 78.25 6.97 162.65
N ALA A 313 77.74 8.11 162.18
CA ALA A 313 77.73 9.35 162.95
C ALA A 313 76.82 9.27 164.19
N GLN A 314 75.67 8.58 164.12
CA GLN A 314 74.77 8.37 165.25
C GLN A 314 75.40 7.47 166.34
N GLU A 315 76.11 6.40 165.96
CA GLU A 315 76.92 5.63 166.92
C GLU A 315 78.01 6.47 167.55
N GLN A 316 78.66 7.35 166.78
CA GLN A 316 79.70 8.24 167.27
C GLN A 316 79.13 9.25 168.28
N VAL A 317 77.94 9.80 168.02
CA VAL A 317 77.19 10.63 168.98
C VAL A 317 76.83 9.83 170.23
N ALA A 318 76.27 8.62 170.10
CA ALA A 318 75.89 7.78 171.24
C ALA A 318 77.08 7.48 172.16
N ARG A 319 78.25 7.12 171.60
CA ARG A 319 79.49 6.91 172.37
C ARG A 319 79.96 8.19 173.08
N THR A 320 79.82 9.37 172.44
CA THR A 320 80.11 10.64 173.13
C THR A 320 79.12 10.96 174.23
N GLN A 321 77.82 10.66 174.06
CA GLN A 321 76.80 10.83 175.09
C GLN A 321 77.07 9.91 176.29
N GLU A 322 77.35 8.64 176.07
CA GLU A 322 77.73 7.67 177.12
C GLU A 322 78.98 8.13 177.89
N SER A 323 80.00 8.66 177.21
CA SER A 323 81.17 9.28 177.86
C SER A 323 80.81 10.54 178.67
N SER A 324 79.83 11.32 178.22
CA SER A 324 79.36 12.53 178.92
C SER A 324 78.49 12.19 180.14
N GLU A 325 77.74 11.09 180.11
CA GLU A 325 76.98 10.59 181.26
C GLU A 325 77.90 9.96 182.31
N GLN A 326 78.97 9.28 181.90
CA GLN A 326 80.03 8.85 182.82
C GLN A 326 80.75 10.05 183.47
N ALA A 327 80.99 11.14 182.72
CA ALA A 327 81.51 12.39 183.26
C ALA A 327 80.50 13.09 184.21
N ALA A 328 79.21 13.07 183.88
CA ALA A 328 78.16 13.64 184.73
C ALA A 328 77.99 12.84 186.03
N GLY A 329 78.05 11.50 185.96
CA GLY A 329 77.99 10.61 187.13
C GLY A 329 79.17 10.80 188.08
N THR A 330 80.38 10.94 187.55
CA THR A 330 81.56 11.26 188.38
C THR A 330 81.50 12.66 188.98
N LEU A 331 81.02 13.67 188.24
CA LEU A 331 80.78 15.03 188.77
C LEU A 331 79.67 15.06 189.83
N ALA A 332 78.62 14.25 189.70
CA ALA A 332 77.57 14.11 190.72
C ALA A 332 78.13 13.50 192.02
N LEU A 333 78.94 12.44 191.92
CA LEU A 333 79.64 11.82 193.04
C LEU A 333 80.60 12.78 193.76
N ILE A 334 81.32 13.63 193.02
CA ILE A 334 82.16 14.70 193.57
C ILE A 334 81.29 15.73 194.29
N ARG A 335 80.19 16.19 193.67
CA ARG A 335 79.28 17.19 194.26
C ARG A 335 78.56 16.70 195.51
N GLN A 336 78.23 15.41 195.58
CA GLN A 336 77.58 14.80 196.75
C GLN A 336 78.57 14.59 197.91
N ARG A 337 79.88 14.38 197.62
CA ARG A 337 80.95 14.40 198.63
C ARG A 337 81.33 15.81 199.10
N ALA A 338 81.15 16.83 198.25
CA ALA A 338 81.48 18.23 198.55
C ALA A 338 80.48 18.97 199.48
N LEU A 339 79.43 18.30 199.96
CA LEU A 339 78.39 18.87 200.84
C LEU A 339 78.30 18.18 202.22
N ALA A 340 79.32 17.42 202.62
CA ALA A 340 79.25 16.51 203.77
C ALA A 340 80.43 16.56 204.76
N ALA A 341 81.39 17.48 204.61
CA ALA A 341 82.50 17.65 205.57
C ALA A 341 83.12 19.06 205.49
N THR A 342 83.66 19.53 206.62
CA THR A 342 84.07 20.92 206.92
C THR A 342 82.87 21.88 206.86
N GLU A 343 82.17 22.18 207.97
CA GLU A 343 82.48 21.99 209.40
C GLU A 343 82.71 20.55 209.91
N GLU A 344 83.16 20.45 211.15
CA GLU A 344 83.46 19.21 211.89
C GLU A 344 82.18 18.40 212.19
N PRO A 345 82.26 17.08 212.44
CA PRO A 345 83.38 16.13 212.25
C PRO A 345 83.03 15.11 211.11
N SER A 346 83.83 14.11 210.71
CA SER A 346 84.94 13.42 211.38
C SER A 346 85.90 12.71 210.41
N THR A 347 87.08 12.36 210.94
CA THR A 347 87.97 11.23 210.50
C THR A 347 88.76 11.35 209.16
N PRO A 348 89.90 10.62 209.01
CA PRO A 348 90.94 10.89 208.00
C PRO A 348 90.92 9.94 206.78
N LEU A 349 92.08 9.80 206.10
CA LEU A 349 92.41 9.04 204.86
C LEU A 349 92.19 9.86 203.57
N ARG A 350 93.20 10.42 202.88
CA ARG A 350 94.66 10.53 203.05
C ARG A 350 95.52 9.24 203.12
N HIS A 351 95.05 8.11 202.61
CA HIS A 351 95.94 6.95 202.43
C HIS A 351 95.58 6.03 201.24
N ASP A 352 94.33 5.59 201.12
CA ASP A 352 94.08 4.26 200.51
C ASP A 352 93.95 4.16 198.97
N LEU A 353 93.81 5.23 198.19
CA LEU A 353 93.67 5.14 196.72
C LEU A 353 94.78 5.87 195.93
N LEU A 354 96.01 5.73 196.40
CA LEU A 354 97.16 5.58 195.51
C LEU A 354 97.23 4.18 194.87
N GLU A 355 96.32 3.27 195.23
CA GLU A 355 96.20 1.90 194.69
C GLU A 355 95.47 1.84 193.33
N ILE A 356 95.14 2.98 192.69
CA ILE A 356 94.81 3.04 191.25
C ILE A 356 96.07 3.40 190.45
N LEU A 357 97.17 2.74 190.83
CA LEU A 357 98.38 2.60 190.02
C LEU A 357 98.25 1.35 189.16
N LEU A 358 98.59 1.46 187.87
CA LEU A 358 98.96 0.36 186.95
C LEU A 358 97.85 -0.68 186.63
N GLY A 359 97.40 -0.72 185.38
CA GLY A 359 96.52 -1.77 184.83
C GLY A 359 96.84 -2.09 183.37
N ASP A 360 96.95 -3.39 183.06
CA ASP A 360 97.48 -3.94 181.79
C ASP A 360 96.43 -4.31 180.73
N GLY A 361 96.89 -4.59 179.49
CA GLY A 361 96.14 -5.28 178.42
C GLY A 361 96.10 -4.52 177.08
N VAL A 362 96.81 -4.81 175.98
CA VAL A 362 97.39 -6.02 175.31
C VAL A 362 96.57 -6.55 174.10
N ALA A 363 96.96 -6.05 172.91
CA ALA A 363 97.12 -6.72 171.59
C ALA A 363 95.99 -7.50 170.85
N ALA A 364 95.73 -7.04 169.60
CA ALA A 364 95.51 -7.82 168.35
C ALA A 364 94.22 -8.69 168.22
N PRO A 365 93.83 -9.21 167.02
CA PRO A 365 94.43 -9.17 165.67
C PRO A 365 93.56 -8.32 164.68
N LYS A 366 93.14 -8.61 163.42
CA LYS A 366 93.15 -9.79 162.52
C LYS A 366 92.94 -9.39 161.02
N LYS A 367 93.02 -10.38 160.12
CA LYS A 367 92.82 -10.36 158.64
C LYS A 367 91.34 -10.62 158.24
N PRO A 368 90.88 -10.31 157.00
CA PRO A 368 91.09 -11.22 155.84
C PRO A 368 91.53 -10.50 154.55
N GLU A 369 91.23 -11.10 153.39
CA GLU A 369 91.75 -10.84 152.03
C GLU A 369 91.05 -9.70 151.28
#